data_AF-A0A7W0TDA7-F1
#
_entry.id   AF-A0A7W0TDA7-F1
#
_cell.length_a   1.000
_cell.length_b   1.000
_cell.length_c   1.000
_cell.angle_alpha   90.00
_cell.angle_beta   90.00
_cell.angle_gamma   90.00
#
_symmetry.space_group_name_H-M   'P 1'
#
loop_
_entity.id
_entity.type
_entity.pdbx_description
1 polymer ?
#
loop_
_entity_poly.entity_id
_entity_poly.type
_entity_poly.pdbx_seq_one_letter_code
_entity_poly.pdbx_strand_id
1 'polypeptide(L)'
;MRRVPLLSGSRIVLVPTSDDDVILRPPSPPARVVDVEAAVRDALRFPLSGASLDGLVTRGGRATILVEPAALPLPGAPQDARQSAIAVTIAELER
;
A
#
# COMPACT_ATOMS: atom_id res chain seq x y z
N MET A 1 29.37 0.72 20.58
CA MET A 1 28.68 -0.37 19.85
C MET A 1 27.18 -0.15 19.88
N ARG A 2 26.61 0.22 18.73
CA ARG A 2 25.16 0.42 18.56
C ARG A 2 24.55 -0.84 17.96
N ARG A 3 23.32 -1.19 18.34
CA ARG A 3 22.60 -2.34 17.76
C ARG A 3 21.45 -1.83 16.89
N VAL A 4 21.36 -2.33 15.65
CA VAL A 4 20.31 -2.00 14.70
C VAL A 4 19.36 -3.19 14.56
N PRO A 5 18.05 -3.01 14.78
CA PRO A 5 17.07 -4.07 14.53
C PRO A 5 16.88 -4.25 13.03
N LEU A 6 17.01 -5.47 12.53
CA LEU A 6 16.75 -5.85 11.15
C LEU A 6 15.72 -6.98 11.10
N LEU A 7 14.86 -6.95 10.09
CA LEU A 7 13.97 -8.05 9.77
C LEU A 7 14.78 -9.19 9.13
N SER A 8 14.65 -10.40 9.67
CA SER A 8 15.26 -11.63 9.14
C SER A 8 14.21 -12.74 9.13
N GLY A 9 13.56 -12.93 7.99
CA GLY A 9 12.39 -13.81 7.88
C GLY A 9 11.27 -13.32 8.78
N SER A 10 10.81 -14.17 9.70
CA SER A 10 9.75 -13.86 10.67
C SER A 10 10.25 -13.28 12.00
N ARG A 11 11.53 -12.93 12.10
CA ARG A 11 12.16 -12.47 13.34
C ARG A 11 12.83 -11.12 13.18
N ILE A 12 13.00 -10.43 14.30
CA ILE A 12 13.87 -9.25 14.40
C ILE A 12 15.20 -9.70 14.99
N VAL A 13 16.30 -9.39 14.31
CA VAL A 13 17.67 -9.63 14.77
C VAL A 13 18.35 -8.30 15.10
N LEU A 14 19.19 -8.29 16.13
CA LEU A 14 19.95 -7.11 16.53
C LEU A 14 21.37 -7.20 15.98
N VAL A 15 21.67 -6.43 14.94
CA VAL A 15 22.99 -6.42 14.32
C VAL A 15 23.87 -5.36 14.97
N PRO A 16 25.05 -5.71 15.52
CA PRO A 16 25.99 -4.73 16.03
C PRO A 16 26.57 -3.89 14.89
N THR A 17 26.76 -2.61 15.15
CA THR A 17 27.36 -1.64 14.23
C THR A 17 28.51 -0.91 14.93
N SER A 18 29.56 -0.67 14.16
CA SER A 18 30.73 0.12 14.50
C SER A 18 30.49 1.60 14.12
N ASP A 19 31.38 2.48 14.57
CA ASP A 19 31.22 3.92 14.35
C ASP A 19 31.45 4.33 12.88
N ASP A 20 32.21 3.53 12.13
CA ASP A 20 32.48 3.73 10.70
C ASP A 20 31.41 3.14 9.76
N ASP A 21 30.39 2.46 10.32
CA ASP A 21 29.33 1.83 9.52
C ASP A 21 28.30 2.86 9.03
N VAL A 22 27.93 2.77 7.74
CA VAL A 22 26.88 3.62 7.15
C VAL A 22 25.51 2.95 7.28
N ILE A 23 24.62 3.56 8.07
CA ILE A 23 23.25 3.07 8.27
C ILE A 23 22.28 3.88 7.40
N LEU A 24 21.75 3.25 6.35
CA LEU A 24 20.67 3.80 5.54
C LEU A 24 19.32 3.50 6.18
N ARG A 25 18.47 4.53 6.31
CA ARG A 25 17.11 4.39 6.87
C ARG A 25 16.08 4.93 5.89
N PRO A 26 14.91 4.29 5.79
CA PRO A 26 13.79 4.92 5.12
C PRO A 26 13.40 6.20 5.88
N PRO A 27 12.72 7.14 5.21
CA PRO A 27 12.09 8.26 5.90
C PRO A 27 11.18 7.75 7.01
N SER A 28 11.08 8.53 8.09
CA SER A 28 10.15 8.21 9.19
C SER A 28 8.73 8.04 8.62
N PRO A 29 7.99 7.00 9.06
CA PRO A 29 6.59 6.87 8.69
C PRO A 29 5.83 8.15 9.03
N PRO A 30 4.84 8.54 8.21
CA PRO A 30 3.99 9.68 8.54
C PRO A 30 3.30 9.44 9.88
N ALA A 31 3.12 10.51 10.67
CA ALA A 31 2.46 10.44 11.99
C ALA A 31 0.97 10.06 11.93
N ARG A 32 0.40 9.93 10.73
CA ARG A 32 -1.00 9.62 10.49
C ARG A 32 -1.09 8.28 9.78
N VAL A 33 -1.95 7.39 10.27
CA VAL A 33 -2.33 6.16 9.58
C VAL A 33 -3.07 6.55 8.30
N VAL A 34 -2.74 5.90 7.19
CA VAL A 34 -3.45 6.09 5.92
C VAL A 34 -4.81 5.40 6.03
N ASP A 35 -5.87 6.17 5.87
CA ASP A 35 -7.21 5.62 5.62
C ASP A 35 -7.21 5.02 4.21
N VAL A 36 -7.09 3.69 4.14
CA VAL A 36 -6.99 2.95 2.88
C VAL A 36 -8.24 3.17 2.03
N GLU A 37 -9.42 3.22 2.64
CA GLU A 37 -10.66 3.35 1.89
C GLU A 37 -10.79 4.72 1.26
N ALA A 38 -10.54 5.77 2.04
CA ALA A 38 -10.54 7.14 1.54
C ALA A 38 -9.50 7.32 0.42
N ALA A 39 -8.29 6.79 0.62
CA ALA A 39 -7.22 6.87 -0.37
C ALA A 39 -7.58 6.19 -1.70
N VAL A 40 -8.26 5.03 -1.66
CA VAL A 40 -8.69 4.33 -2.87
C VAL A 40 -9.80 5.09 -3.60
N ARG A 41 -10.78 5.65 -2.88
CA ARG A 41 -11.83 6.48 -3.50
C ARG A 41 -11.24 7.71 -4.18
N ASP A 42 -10.33 8.41 -3.50
CA ASP A 42 -9.67 9.58 -4.06
C ASP A 42 -8.86 9.21 -5.31
N ALA A 43 -8.14 8.09 -5.31
CA ALA A 43 -7.37 7.64 -6.46
C ALA A 43 -8.25 7.31 -7.68
N LEU A 44 -9.41 6.67 -7.47
CA LEU A 44 -10.34 6.33 -8.55
C LEU A 44 -11.06 7.56 -9.10
N ARG A 45 -11.30 8.57 -8.25
CA ARG A 45 -11.96 9.82 -8.61
C ARG A 45 -11.01 10.81 -9.29
N PHE A 46 -9.76 10.86 -8.84
CA PHE A 46 -8.73 11.80 -9.28
C PHE A 46 -7.51 11.03 -9.80
N PRO A 47 -7.62 10.36 -10.97
CA PRO A 47 -6.50 9.60 -11.51
C PRO A 47 -5.34 10.54 -11.87
N LEU A 48 -4.12 10.07 -11.63
CA LEU A 48 -2.90 10.80 -12.03
C LEU A 48 -2.79 11.00 -13.54
N SER A 49 -3.46 10.15 -14.33
CA SER A 49 -3.54 10.24 -15.78
C SER A 49 -4.78 9.50 -16.30
N GLY A 50 -5.35 9.98 -17.41
CA GLY A 50 -6.51 9.34 -18.05
C GLY A 50 -7.85 9.81 -17.48
N ALA A 51 -8.93 9.17 -17.94
CA ALA A 51 -10.28 9.44 -17.45
C ALA A 51 -10.49 8.81 -16.06
N SER A 52 -11.35 9.43 -15.25
CA SER A 52 -11.79 8.87 -13.98
C SER A 52 -12.59 7.58 -14.19
N LEU A 53 -12.76 6.80 -13.12
CA LEU A 53 -13.52 5.56 -13.18
C LEU A 53 -14.94 5.79 -13.75
N ASP A 54 -15.64 6.82 -13.25
CA ASP A 54 -16.98 7.23 -13.74
C ASP A 54 -17.02 7.51 -15.25
N GLY A 55 -15.93 8.03 -15.82
CA GLY A 55 -15.83 8.31 -17.25
C GLY A 55 -15.49 7.09 -18.12
N LEU A 56 -14.99 6.01 -17.50
CA LEU A 56 -14.60 4.77 -18.18
C LEU A 56 -15.68 3.69 -18.14
N VAL A 57 -16.52 3.70 -17.10
CA VAL A 57 -17.48 2.61 -16.85
C VAL A 57 -18.78 2.80 -17.62
N THR A 58 -19.34 1.68 -18.08
CA THR A 58 -20.73 1.62 -18.57
C THR A 58 -21.64 1.26 -17.41
N ARG A 59 -22.59 2.13 -17.07
CA ARG A 59 -23.56 1.90 -15.98
C ARG A 59 -24.37 0.63 -16.24
N GLY A 60 -24.47 -0.26 -15.24
CA GLY A 60 -25.10 -1.57 -15.36
C GLY A 60 -24.34 -2.56 -16.26
N GLY A 61 -23.12 -2.22 -16.69
CA GLY A 61 -22.25 -3.08 -17.48
C GLY A 61 -21.49 -4.09 -16.62
N ARG A 62 -20.53 -4.77 -17.24
CA ARG A 62 -19.64 -5.72 -16.59
C ARG A 62 -18.22 -5.16 -16.53
N ALA A 63 -17.62 -5.18 -15.34
CA ALA A 63 -16.22 -4.84 -15.13
C ALA A 63 -15.42 -6.08 -14.69
N THR A 64 -14.11 -6.06 -14.90
CA THR A 64 -13.18 -7.09 -14.40
C THR A 64 -12.08 -6.39 -13.63
N ILE A 65 -11.93 -6.74 -12.35
CA ILE A 65 -10.85 -6.25 -11.50
C ILE A 65 -9.71 -7.27 -11.60
N LEU A 66 -8.61 -6.87 -12.25
CA LEU A 66 -7.40 -7.67 -12.29
C LEU A 66 -6.60 -7.42 -11.01
N VAL A 67 -6.31 -8.50 -10.28
CA VAL A 67 -5.56 -8.46 -9.03
C VAL A 67 -4.30 -9.29 -9.19
N GLU A 68 -3.14 -8.65 -9.10
CA GLU A 68 -1.86 -9.37 -9.16
C GLU A 68 -1.66 -10.24 -7.89
N PRO A 69 -1.10 -11.46 -8.04
CA PRO A 69 -0.70 -12.27 -6.90
C PRO A 69 0.26 -11.51 -5.98
N ALA A 70 0.22 -11.81 -4.68
CA ALA A 70 1.09 -11.11 -3.72
C ALA A 70 2.56 -11.45 -4.00
N ALA A 71 3.28 -10.52 -4.63
CA ALA A 71 4.73 -10.63 -4.77
C ALA A 71 5.42 -10.25 -3.44
N LEU A 72 4.95 -9.19 -2.76
CA LEU A 72 5.38 -8.71 -1.44
C LEU A 72 4.24 -7.86 -0.81
N PRO A 73 4.12 -7.75 0.53
CA PRO A 73 3.23 -6.76 1.14
C PRO A 73 3.67 -5.33 0.79
N LEU A 74 2.73 -4.39 0.72
CA LEU A 74 3.03 -2.97 0.50
C LEU A 74 3.95 -2.45 1.61
N PRO A 75 5.05 -1.73 1.30
CA PRO A 75 5.92 -1.15 2.31
C PRO A 75 5.12 -0.27 3.28
N GLY A 76 5.18 -0.61 4.58
CA GLY A 76 4.53 0.16 5.65
C GLY A 76 3.08 -0.24 6.00
N ALA A 77 2.48 -1.21 5.31
CA ALA A 77 1.17 -1.74 5.68
C ALA A 77 1.31 -2.96 6.62
N PRO A 78 0.93 -2.87 7.91
CA PRO A 78 1.05 -3.97 8.86
C PRO A 78 0.13 -5.17 8.52
N GLN A 79 -0.93 -4.94 7.77
CA GLN A 79 -1.80 -5.94 7.15
C GLN A 79 -1.90 -5.65 5.65
N ASP A 80 -2.13 -6.70 4.85
CA ASP A 80 -2.33 -6.54 3.40
C ASP A 80 -3.58 -5.68 3.11
N ALA A 81 -3.34 -4.44 2.67
CA ALA A 81 -4.39 -3.46 2.37
C ALA A 81 -5.21 -3.82 1.11
N ARG A 82 -4.80 -4.84 0.36
CA ARG A 82 -5.44 -5.25 -0.90
C ARG A 82 -6.90 -5.64 -0.72
N GLN A 83 -7.24 -6.33 0.37
CA GLN A 83 -8.62 -6.76 0.63
C GLN A 83 -9.54 -5.54 0.75
N SER A 84 -9.14 -4.54 1.52
CA SER A 84 -9.87 -3.27 1.66
C SER A 84 -9.95 -2.53 0.33
N ALA A 85 -8.86 -2.47 -0.43
CA ALA A 85 -8.84 -1.79 -1.72
C ALA A 85 -9.78 -2.44 -2.75
N ILE A 86 -9.82 -3.77 -2.81
CA ILE A 86 -10.74 -4.51 -3.69
C ILE A 86 -12.19 -4.22 -3.29
N ALA A 87 -12.52 -4.28 -1.99
CA ALA A 87 -13.87 -4.03 -1.51
C ALA A 87 -14.36 -2.62 -1.87
N VAL A 88 -13.51 -1.60 -1.69
CA VAL A 88 -13.84 -0.21 -2.05
C VAL A 88 -13.99 -0.05 -3.56
N THR A 89 -13.12 -0.69 -4.36
CA THR A 89 -13.23 -0.65 -5.82
C THR A 89 -14.54 -1.27 -6.30
N ILE A 90 -14.98 -2.38 -5.70
CA ILE A 90 -16.29 -2.99 -5.98
C ILE A 90 -17.41 -1.99 -5.63
N ALA A 91 -17.37 -1.38 -4.45
CA ALA A 91 -18.38 -0.42 -4.02
C ALA A 91 -18.47 0.81 -4.94
N GLU A 92 -17.35 1.29 -5.47
CA GLU A 92 -17.34 2.40 -6.45
C GLU A 92 -17.93 1.97 -7.81
N LEU A 93 -17.72 0.71 -8.23
CA LEU A 93 -18.30 0.16 -9.47
C LEU A 93 -19.81 -0.12 -9.37
N GLU A 94 -20.33 -0.38 -8.17
CA GLU A 94 -21.75 -0.69 -7.93
C GLU A 94 -22.65 0.57 -7.85
N ARG A 95 -22.06 1.77 -7.83
CA ARG A 95 -22.77 3.05 -7.64
C ARG A 95 -23.51 3.58 -8.88
#